data_AF-A0A7K2J2G9-F1
#
_entry.id   AF-A0A7K2J2G9-F1
#
_cell.length_a   1.000
_cell.length_b   1.000
_cell.length_c   1.000
_cell.angle_alpha   90.00
_cell.angle_beta   90.00
_cell.angle_gamma   90.00
#
_symmetry.space_group_name_H-M   'P 1'
#
loop_
_entity.id
_entity.type
_entity.pdbx_description
1 polymer ?
#
loop_
_entity_poly.entity_id
_entity_poly.type
_entity_poly.pdbx_seq_one_letter_code
_entity_poly.pdbx_strand_id
1 'polypeptide(L)'
;MTWRNAMMHGAGKVNKKLIDRWKGLSPAAVTRWESLAGRPFTYTKVDMPPTLGWPEIMATLAVTKESAHEINGRVQRALTRAQWAEAIARDYRSSTAVSRRRFNAAPAGHGLSGPEQDRVVQRLQGHAMTYYRDLAMTPMELKAGRDAVR
;
A
#
# COMPACT_ATOMS: atom_id res chain seq x y z
N MET A 1 -14.51 -3.61 -7.84
CA MET A 1 -14.70 -2.32 -8.56
C MET A 1 -15.22 -1.28 -7.57
N THR A 2 -14.38 -0.32 -7.17
CA THR A 2 -14.64 0.66 -6.09
C THR A 2 -15.73 1.68 -6.45
N TRP A 3 -16.26 2.40 -5.45
CA TRP A 3 -17.23 3.50 -5.63
C TRP A 3 -16.75 4.58 -6.59
N ARG A 4 -15.49 4.98 -6.45
CA ARG A 4 -14.82 5.89 -7.38
C ARG A 4 -14.92 5.41 -8.83
N ASN A 5 -14.63 4.13 -9.10
CA ASN A 5 -14.72 3.59 -10.46
C ASN A 5 -16.15 3.61 -10.98
N ALA A 6 -17.14 3.25 -10.14
CA ALA A 6 -18.55 3.29 -10.54
C ALA A 6 -19.04 4.71 -10.89
N MET A 7 -18.55 5.74 -10.20
CA MET A 7 -18.86 7.15 -10.49
C MET A 7 -18.16 7.66 -11.75
N MET A 8 -16.88 7.31 -11.94
CA MET A 8 -16.14 7.72 -13.16
C MET A 8 -16.73 7.12 -14.43
N HIS A 9 -17.18 5.86 -14.38
CA HIS A 9 -17.82 5.22 -15.54
C HIS A 9 -19.28 5.65 -15.76
N GLY A 10 -19.95 6.21 -14.75
CA GLY A 10 -21.31 6.74 -14.85
C GLY A 10 -21.39 8.21 -15.28
N ALA A 11 -20.32 8.77 -15.85
CA ALA A 11 -20.21 10.22 -16.15
C ALA A 11 -20.48 11.11 -14.92
N GLY A 12 -20.12 10.64 -13.72
CA GLY A 12 -20.34 11.37 -12.47
C GLY A 12 -21.79 11.36 -11.98
N LYS A 13 -22.68 10.53 -12.54
CA LYS A 13 -24.08 10.38 -12.10
C LYS A 13 -24.28 9.15 -11.22
N VAL A 14 -25.26 9.23 -10.33
CA VAL A 14 -25.74 8.07 -9.57
C VAL A 14 -26.40 7.09 -10.54
N ASN A 15 -25.89 5.87 -10.62
CA ASN A 15 -26.50 4.80 -11.43
C ASN A 15 -27.12 3.73 -10.54
N LYS A 16 -27.99 2.89 -11.13
CA LYS A 16 -28.68 1.82 -10.40
C LYS A 16 -27.72 0.86 -9.69
N LYS A 17 -26.57 0.54 -10.31
CA LYS A 17 -25.53 -0.31 -9.71
C LYS A 17 -24.96 0.28 -8.42
N LEU A 18 -24.84 1.60 -8.33
CA LEU A 18 -24.39 2.29 -7.12
C LEU A 18 -25.43 2.19 -6.01
N ILE A 19 -26.70 2.40 -6.33
CA ILE A 19 -27.82 2.28 -5.38
C ILE A 19 -27.94 0.84 -4.87
N ASP A 20 -27.88 -0.14 -5.75
CA ASP A 20 -27.99 -1.56 -5.39
C ASP A 20 -26.83 -1.97 -4.46
N ARG A 21 -25.62 -1.47 -4.72
CA ARG A 21 -24.47 -1.68 -3.81
C ARG A 21 -24.64 -1.00 -2.47
N TRP A 22 -25.16 0.24 -2.44
CA TRP A 22 -25.42 0.94 -1.18
C TRP A 22 -26.46 0.20 -0.34
N LYS A 23 -27.56 -0.23 -0.96
CA LYS A 23 -28.60 -1.04 -0.29
C LYS A 23 -28.07 -2.39 0.21
N GLY A 24 -27.05 -2.94 -0.44
CA GLY A 24 -26.38 -4.17 -0.04
C GLY A 24 -25.31 -4.00 1.03
N LEU A 25 -25.01 -2.77 1.48
CA LEU A 25 -24.07 -2.57 2.59
C LEU A 25 -24.69 -3.06 3.91
N SER A 26 -23.84 -3.57 4.80
CA SER A 26 -24.27 -3.89 6.15
C SER A 26 -24.70 -2.62 6.89
N PRO A 27 -25.64 -2.72 7.86
CA PRO A 27 -26.03 -1.57 8.68
C PRO A 27 -24.82 -0.90 9.35
N ALA A 28 -23.85 -1.67 9.83
CA ALA A 28 -22.63 -1.16 10.42
C ALA A 28 -21.79 -0.32 9.44
N ALA A 29 -21.68 -0.73 8.17
CA ALA A 29 -20.94 0.02 7.15
C ALA A 29 -21.64 1.35 6.82
N VAL A 30 -22.98 1.35 6.78
CA VAL A 30 -23.79 2.56 6.60
C VAL A 30 -23.58 3.52 7.77
N THR A 31 -23.77 3.06 9.01
CA THR A 31 -23.57 3.88 10.22
C THR A 31 -22.16 4.43 10.30
N ARG A 32 -21.14 3.63 9.95
CA ARG A 32 -19.74 4.08 9.92
C ARG A 32 -19.53 5.18 8.88
N TRP A 33 -20.06 5.01 7.68
CA TRP A 33 -19.99 6.02 6.64
C TRP A 33 -20.65 7.34 7.07
N GLU A 34 -21.85 7.27 7.62
CA GLU A 34 -22.60 8.45 8.08
C GLU A 34 -21.90 9.16 9.24
N SER A 35 -21.26 8.41 10.14
CA SER A 35 -20.41 8.96 11.21
C SER A 35 -19.20 9.70 10.65
N LEU A 36 -18.56 9.18 9.60
CA LEU A 36 -17.40 9.81 8.96
C LEU A 36 -17.78 11.02 8.10
N ALA A 37 -18.91 10.94 7.38
CA ALA A 37 -19.41 12.01 6.52
C ALA A 37 -20.21 13.08 7.30
N GLY A 38 -20.57 12.82 8.55
CA GLY A 38 -21.34 13.74 9.40
C GLY A 38 -22.80 13.94 8.98
N ARG A 39 -23.31 13.13 8.03
CA ARG A 39 -24.69 13.22 7.55
C ARG A 39 -25.17 11.89 6.94
N PRO A 40 -26.50 11.67 6.89
CA PRO A 40 -27.06 10.51 6.22
C PRO A 40 -26.75 10.47 4.73
N PHE A 41 -26.54 9.27 4.20
CA PHE A 41 -26.27 9.11 2.78
C PHE A 41 -27.52 9.36 1.94
N THR A 42 -27.60 10.53 1.31
CA THR A 42 -28.77 11.02 0.58
C THR A 42 -28.49 11.10 -0.93
N TYR A 43 -28.21 9.95 -1.55
CA TYR A 43 -27.94 9.85 -2.99
C TYR A 43 -28.89 8.85 -3.63
N THR A 44 -30.19 9.15 -3.63
CA THR A 44 -31.22 8.21 -4.04
C THR A 44 -31.80 8.48 -5.43
N LYS A 45 -31.46 9.60 -6.08
CA LYS A 45 -31.96 9.89 -7.44
C LYS A 45 -30.98 9.40 -8.50
N VAL A 46 -31.38 8.35 -9.20
CA VAL A 46 -30.70 7.84 -10.40
C VAL A 46 -30.60 8.98 -11.44
N ASP A 47 -29.51 8.98 -12.20
CA ASP A 47 -29.17 9.93 -13.26
C ASP A 47 -28.91 11.38 -12.83
N MET A 48 -28.92 11.64 -11.52
CA MET A 48 -28.51 12.92 -10.96
C MET A 48 -27.03 12.89 -10.54
N PRO A 49 -26.32 14.03 -10.65
CA PRO A 49 -25.05 14.18 -9.98
C PRO A 49 -25.22 13.95 -8.47
N PRO A 50 -24.33 13.19 -7.85
CA PRO A 50 -24.31 13.01 -6.42
C PRO A 50 -23.84 14.30 -5.75
N THR A 51 -24.52 14.72 -4.70
CA THR A 51 -24.12 15.84 -3.82
C THR A 51 -22.88 15.52 -2.96
N LEU A 52 -21.76 15.15 -3.59
CA LEU A 52 -20.50 14.90 -2.89
C LEU A 52 -19.92 16.23 -2.39
N GLY A 53 -19.87 16.40 -1.07
CA GLY A 53 -19.20 17.51 -0.44
C GLY A 53 -17.80 17.13 0.04
N TRP A 54 -17.15 18.09 0.68
CA TRP A 54 -15.93 17.86 1.45
C TRP A 54 -16.02 16.68 2.43
N PRO A 55 -17.12 16.47 3.17
CA PRO A 55 -17.19 15.38 4.15
C PRO A 55 -17.11 13.99 3.51
N GLU A 56 -17.72 13.75 2.35
CA GLU A 56 -17.65 12.45 1.68
C GLU A 56 -16.27 12.15 1.08
N ILE A 57 -15.56 13.19 0.63
CA ILE A 57 -14.16 13.06 0.20
C ILE A 57 -13.31 12.63 1.41
N MET A 58 -13.48 13.28 2.55
CA MET A 58 -12.76 12.95 3.78
C MET A 58 -13.10 11.54 4.29
N ALA A 59 -14.38 11.17 4.28
CA ALA A 59 -14.82 9.82 4.65
C ALA A 59 -14.20 8.74 3.75
N THR A 60 -14.15 8.98 2.44
CA THR A 60 -13.51 8.07 1.49
C THR A 60 -12.02 7.90 1.77
N LEU A 61 -11.33 9.01 2.07
CA LEU A 61 -9.90 9.00 2.41
C LEU A 61 -9.66 8.26 3.74
N ALA A 62 -10.49 8.51 4.75
CA ALA A 62 -10.42 7.83 6.05
C ALA A 62 -10.57 6.31 5.90
N VAL A 63 -11.62 5.85 5.20
CA VAL A 63 -11.84 4.42 4.95
C VAL A 63 -10.68 3.81 4.15
N THR A 64 -10.15 4.52 3.16
CA THR A 64 -9.00 4.03 2.38
C THR A 64 -7.75 3.88 3.25
N LYS A 65 -7.48 4.85 4.12
CA LYS A 65 -6.34 4.83 5.05
C LYS A 65 -6.48 3.72 6.09
N GLU A 66 -7.67 3.54 6.66
CA GLU A 66 -7.97 2.44 7.58
C GLU A 66 -7.80 1.08 6.92
N SER A 67 -8.35 0.91 5.71
CA SER A 67 -8.23 -0.33 4.94
C SER A 67 -6.77 -0.64 4.61
N ALA A 68 -5.98 0.37 4.22
CA ALA A 68 -4.56 0.20 3.97
C ALA A 68 -3.82 -0.23 5.26
N HIS A 69 -4.14 0.36 6.39
CA HIS A 69 -3.55 0.01 7.68
C HIS A 69 -3.90 -1.43 8.09
N GLU A 70 -5.16 -1.83 7.95
CA GLU A 70 -5.63 -3.19 8.25
C GLU A 70 -4.98 -4.23 7.35
N ILE A 71 -4.95 -3.98 6.04
CA ILE A 71 -4.28 -4.85 5.07
C ILE A 71 -2.80 -4.97 5.42
N ASN A 72 -2.11 -3.85 5.67
CA ASN A 72 -0.71 -3.87 6.05
C ASN A 72 -0.48 -4.68 7.32
N GLY A 73 -1.31 -4.52 8.35
CA GLY A 73 -1.22 -5.31 9.59
C GLY A 73 -1.52 -6.81 9.41
N ARG A 74 -2.34 -7.18 8.43
CA ARG A 74 -2.58 -8.59 8.06
C ARG A 74 -1.39 -9.18 7.29
N VAL A 75 -0.88 -8.46 6.30
CA VAL A 75 0.27 -8.89 5.49
C VAL A 75 1.52 -9.00 6.36
N GLN A 76 1.73 -8.06 7.29
CA GLN A 76 2.83 -8.09 8.26
C GLN A 76 2.84 -9.39 9.07
N ARG A 77 1.68 -9.87 9.50
CA ARG A 77 1.56 -11.11 10.29
C ARG A 77 1.58 -12.38 9.44
N ALA A 78 1.21 -12.29 8.17
CA ALA A 78 1.12 -13.45 7.29
C ALA A 78 2.47 -13.84 6.65
N LEU A 79 3.37 -12.88 6.45
CA LEU A 79 4.66 -13.13 5.82
C LEU A 79 5.75 -13.46 6.84
N THR A 80 6.54 -14.48 6.52
CA THR A 80 7.77 -14.80 7.26
C THR A 80 8.82 -13.71 7.07
N ARG A 81 9.80 -13.66 7.97
CA ARG A 81 10.92 -12.71 7.86
C ARG A 81 11.72 -12.88 6.56
N ALA A 82 11.86 -14.11 6.07
CA ALA A 82 12.51 -14.39 4.78
C ALA A 82 11.73 -13.80 3.60
N GLN A 83 10.40 -13.96 3.57
CA GLN A 83 9.55 -13.37 2.52
C GLN A 83 9.56 -11.85 2.57
N TRP A 84 9.59 -11.25 3.77
CA TRP A 84 9.77 -9.81 3.92
C TRP A 84 11.13 -9.32 3.42
N ALA A 85 12.21 -10.07 3.70
CA ALA A 85 13.53 -9.73 3.18
C ALA A 85 13.57 -9.73 1.64
N GLU A 86 12.92 -10.73 1.03
CA GLU A 86 12.77 -10.82 -0.41
C GLU A 86 11.93 -9.67 -0.98
N ALA A 87 10.81 -9.34 -0.35
CA ALA A 87 9.96 -8.21 -0.74
C ALA A 87 10.74 -6.89 -0.71
N ILE A 88 11.46 -6.62 0.37
CA ILE A 88 12.32 -5.43 0.52
C ILE A 88 13.38 -5.36 -0.58
N ALA A 89 14.02 -6.50 -0.89
CA ALA A 89 15.02 -6.57 -1.94
C ALA A 89 14.43 -6.31 -3.34
N ARG A 90 13.26 -6.89 -3.64
CA ARG A 90 12.53 -6.65 -4.89
C ARG A 90 12.11 -5.19 -5.01
N ASP A 91 11.54 -4.61 -3.97
CA ASP A 91 11.07 -3.22 -3.96
C ASP A 91 12.22 -2.23 -4.15
N TYR A 92 13.33 -2.45 -3.45
CA TYR A 92 14.52 -1.65 -3.66
C TYR A 92 15.00 -1.74 -5.10
N ARG A 93 15.09 -2.96 -5.67
CA ARG A 93 15.50 -3.18 -7.07
C ARG A 93 14.54 -2.55 -8.09
N SER A 94 13.25 -2.52 -7.82
CA SER A 94 12.23 -1.96 -8.73
C SER A 94 11.99 -0.46 -8.55
N SER A 95 12.41 0.14 -7.43
CA SER A 95 12.11 1.53 -7.08
C SER A 95 12.56 2.55 -8.14
N THR A 96 13.78 2.45 -8.64
CA THR A 96 14.32 3.34 -9.69
C THR A 96 15.33 2.60 -10.57
N ALA A 97 15.62 3.15 -11.76
CA ALA A 97 16.69 2.65 -12.62
C ALA A 97 18.07 2.67 -11.92
N VAL A 98 18.31 3.69 -11.09
CA VAL A 98 19.54 3.83 -10.29
C VAL A 98 19.61 2.74 -9.21
N SER A 99 18.51 2.49 -8.48
CA SER A 99 18.44 1.44 -7.47
C SER A 99 18.66 0.06 -8.08
N ARG A 100 18.06 -0.22 -9.25
CA ARG A 100 18.27 -1.47 -9.99
C ARG A 100 19.74 -1.69 -10.36
N ARG A 101 20.39 -0.68 -10.95
CA ARG A 101 21.82 -0.74 -11.31
C ARG A 101 22.68 -0.98 -10.09
N ARG A 102 22.40 -0.28 -8.98
CA ARG A 102 23.15 -0.40 -7.72
C ARG A 102 22.94 -1.74 -7.03
N PHE A 103 21.74 -2.33 -7.14
CA PHE A 103 21.43 -3.65 -6.59
C PHE A 103 22.18 -4.78 -7.32
N ASN A 104 22.20 -4.69 -8.66
CA ASN A 104 22.87 -5.67 -9.53
C ASN A 104 24.40 -5.50 -9.60
N ALA A 105 24.96 -4.43 -9.02
CA ALA A 105 26.40 -4.19 -9.06
C ALA A 105 27.17 -5.33 -8.39
N ALA A 106 28.20 -5.85 -9.07
CA ALA A 106 29.09 -6.84 -8.50
C ALA A 106 29.80 -6.26 -7.26
N PRO A 107 30.05 -7.06 -6.21
CA PRO A 107 30.93 -6.65 -5.14
C PRO A 107 32.30 -6.31 -5.73
N ALA A 108 32.92 -5.23 -5.27
CA ALA A 108 34.21 -4.78 -5.78
C ALA A 108 35.28 -5.83 -5.44
N GLY A 109 35.54 -6.74 -6.37
CA GLY A 109 36.63 -7.69 -6.26
C GLY A 109 37.93 -7.00 -6.61
N HIS A 110 38.60 -6.42 -5.61
CA HIS A 110 40.05 -6.27 -5.60
C HIS A 110 40.57 -5.90 -4.20
N GLY A 111 41.18 -6.89 -3.53
CA GLY A 111 42.39 -6.67 -2.70
C GLY A 111 42.28 -5.99 -1.34
N LEU A 112 41.10 -5.62 -0.83
CA LEU A 112 40.97 -5.06 0.52
C LEU A 112 40.10 -5.95 1.40
N SER A 113 40.75 -6.89 2.10
CA SER A 113 40.17 -7.62 3.21
C SER A 113 39.92 -6.66 4.39
N GLY A 114 38.74 -6.05 4.42
CA GLY A 114 38.26 -5.16 5.47
C GLY A 114 36.74 -4.96 5.36
N PRO A 115 36.06 -4.35 6.34
CA PRO A 115 34.60 -4.39 6.54
C PRO A 115 33.82 -3.52 5.54
N GLU A 116 34.10 -3.66 4.24
CA GLU A 116 33.17 -3.33 3.16
C GLU A 116 31.98 -4.29 3.22
N GLN A 117 31.22 -4.20 4.31
CA GLN A 117 29.88 -4.75 4.42
C GLN A 117 29.12 -4.29 3.19
N ASP A 118 28.96 -5.24 2.27
CA ASP A 118 28.15 -5.20 1.07
C ASP A 118 27.32 -3.90 0.94
N ARG A 119 27.85 -2.91 0.20
CA ARG A 119 27.22 -1.57 0.05
C ARG A 119 25.76 -1.67 -0.40
N VAL A 120 25.37 -2.79 -1.01
CA VAL A 120 23.98 -3.09 -1.36
C VAL A 120 23.16 -3.42 -0.11
N VAL A 121 23.66 -4.24 0.81
CA VAL A 121 23.02 -4.52 2.10
C VAL A 121 22.86 -3.25 2.93
N GLN A 122 23.85 -2.35 2.96
CA GLN A 122 23.71 -1.06 3.63
C GLN A 122 22.57 -0.20 3.04
N ARG A 123 22.42 -0.22 1.71
CA ARG A 123 21.32 0.49 1.04
C ARG A 123 19.97 -0.17 1.30
N LEU A 124 19.92 -1.50 1.33
CA LEU A 124 18.73 -2.26 1.73
C LEU A 124 18.34 -1.96 3.18
N GLN A 125 19.31 -1.80 4.09
CA GLN A 125 19.06 -1.35 5.46
C GLN A 125 18.44 0.04 5.48
N GLY A 126 19.00 1.01 4.74
CA GLY A 126 18.42 2.35 4.65
C GLY A 126 16.99 2.35 4.07
N HIS A 127 16.74 1.51 3.06
CA HIS A 127 15.41 1.33 2.49
C HIS A 127 14.44 0.68 3.48
N ALA A 128 14.87 -0.36 4.19
CA ALA A 128 14.09 -1.03 5.21
C ALA A 128 13.76 -0.10 6.39
N MET A 129 14.70 0.73 6.83
CA MET A 129 14.44 1.71 7.90
C MET A 129 13.43 2.78 7.50
N THR A 130 13.35 3.10 6.20
CA THR A 130 12.45 4.14 5.67
C THR A 130 11.03 3.62 5.49
N TYR A 131 10.86 2.44 4.91
CA TYR A 131 9.55 1.92 4.49
C TYR A 131 9.06 0.69 5.28
N TYR A 132 9.98 0.01 5.98
CA TYR A 132 9.75 -1.26 6.67
C TYR A 132 10.25 -1.25 8.11
N ARG A 133 10.25 -0.07 8.74
CA ARG A 133 10.88 0.17 10.05
C ARG A 133 10.42 -0.83 11.12
N ASP A 134 9.13 -1.13 11.13
CA ASP A 134 8.49 -1.99 12.13
C ASP A 134 8.91 -3.46 12.02
N LEU A 135 9.52 -3.88 10.91
CA LEU A 135 10.03 -5.23 10.74
C LEU A 135 11.39 -5.44 11.43
N ALA A 136 12.12 -4.36 11.71
CA ALA A 136 13.45 -4.38 12.35
C ALA A 136 14.37 -5.46 11.73
N MET A 137 14.51 -5.44 10.41
CA MET A 137 15.28 -6.45 9.67
C MET A 137 16.79 -6.31 9.94
N THR A 138 17.43 -7.44 10.23
CA THR A 138 18.88 -7.48 10.44
C THR A 138 19.63 -7.44 9.10
N PRO A 139 20.89 -6.96 9.07
CA PRO A 139 21.72 -7.01 7.86
C PRO A 139 21.85 -8.43 7.27
N MET A 140 21.88 -9.46 8.11
CA MET A 140 21.97 -10.86 7.68
C MET A 140 20.71 -11.29 6.91
N GLU A 141 19.53 -10.92 7.39
CA GLU A 141 18.27 -11.22 6.72
C GLU A 141 18.13 -10.46 5.41
N LEU A 142 18.51 -9.18 5.38
CA LEU A 142 18.50 -8.38 4.16
C LEU A 142 19.47 -8.91 3.10
N LYS A 143 20.62 -9.45 3.53
CA LYS A 143 21.55 -10.17 2.64
C LYS A 143 20.90 -11.43 2.07
N ALA A 144 20.27 -12.25 2.89
CA ALA A 144 19.54 -13.44 2.41
C ALA A 144 18.42 -13.09 1.42
N GLY A 145 17.67 -12.01 1.69
CA GLY A 145 16.65 -11.49 0.78
C GLY A 145 17.23 -10.99 -0.55
N ARG A 146 18.40 -10.32 -0.51
CA ARG A 146 19.13 -9.93 -1.73
C ARG A 146 19.50 -11.14 -2.57
N ASP A 147 20.09 -12.16 -1.92
CA ASP A 147 20.59 -13.35 -2.59
C ASP A 147 19.45 -14.17 -3.21
N ALA A 148 18.24 -14.15 -2.62
CA ALA A 148 17.05 -14.79 -3.18
C ALA A 148 16.46 -14.08 -4.42
N VAL A 149 16.75 -12.79 -4.61
CA VAL A 149 16.22 -11.97 -5.74
C VAL A 149 17.20 -11.91 -6.92
N ARG A 150 18.46 -12.28 -6.69
CA ARG A 150 19.54 -12.23 -7.67
C ARG A 150 19.49 -13.42 -8.63
#